data_AF-A0A834GG71-F1
#
_entry.id   AF-A0A834GG71-F1
#
_cell.length_a   1.000
_cell.length_b   1.000
_cell.length_c   1.000
_cell.angle_alpha   90.00
_cell.angle_beta   90.00
_cell.angle_gamma   90.00
#
_symmetry.space_group_name_H-M   'P 1'
#
loop_
_entity.id
_entity.type
_entity.pdbx_description
1 polymer ?
#
loop_
_entity_poly.entity_id
_entity_poly.type
_entity_poly.pdbx_seq_one_letter_code
_entity_poly.pdbx_strand_id
1 'polypeptide(L)'
;MGLTVKLRIITAMLLCFMAVAAQHLKTFTATYGPFNSSYYDIFRFENSATINNGAIQLTPYKPYQRGPMTRPLGDQYGRVRLNQPFKLWEQGYNKTSDRVASFNSSFLFSLCPLGGNS
;
A
#
# COMPACT_ATOMS: atom_id res chain seq x y z
N MET A 1 -55.33 -19.85 7.29
CA MET A 1 -54.39 -19.61 6.17
C MET A 1 -53.45 -18.43 6.37
N GLY A 2 -53.83 -17.35 7.08
CA GLY A 2 -52.97 -16.15 7.21
C GLY A 2 -51.72 -16.27 8.11
N LEU A 3 -51.73 -17.16 9.11
CA LEU A 3 -50.61 -17.29 10.07
C LEU A 3 -49.35 -17.90 9.42
N THR A 4 -49.53 -18.92 8.59
CA THR A 4 -48.44 -19.61 7.89
C THR A 4 -47.76 -18.73 6.84
N VAL A 5 -48.54 -17.86 6.18
CA VAL A 5 -48.03 -16.88 5.21
C VAL A 5 -47.23 -15.79 5.91
N LYS A 6 -47.74 -15.26 7.03
CA LYS A 6 -47.01 -14.27 7.85
C LYS A 6 -45.70 -14.84 8.39
N LEU A 7 -45.70 -16.08 8.85
CA LEU A 7 -44.49 -16.73 9.36
C LEU A 7 -43.44 -16.87 8.26
N ARG A 8 -43.81 -17.33 7.06
CA ARG A 8 -42.90 -17.44 5.91
C ARG A 8 -42.31 -16.10 5.47
N ILE A 9 -43.10 -15.02 5.49
CA ILE A 9 -42.63 -13.67 5.16
C ILE A 9 -41.60 -13.19 6.19
N ILE A 10 -41.86 -13.42 7.48
CA ILE A 10 -40.92 -13.06 8.56
C ILE A 10 -39.62 -13.86 8.43
N THR A 11 -39.69 -15.17 8.16
CA THR A 11 -38.50 -16.00 7.97
C THR A 11 -37.70 -15.56 6.73
N ALA A 12 -38.37 -15.22 5.63
CA ALA A 12 -37.72 -14.71 4.43
C ALA A 12 -37.05 -13.35 4.66
N MET A 13 -37.71 -12.42 5.37
CA MET A 13 -37.09 -11.13 5.74
C MET A 13 -35.88 -11.33 6.66
N LEU A 14 -35.96 -12.23 7.63
CA LEU A 14 -34.86 -12.52 8.55
C LEU A 14 -33.66 -13.13 7.80
N LEU A 15 -33.89 -14.03 6.85
CA LEU A 15 -32.85 -14.60 5.99
C LEU A 15 -32.20 -13.53 5.08
N CYS A 16 -33.00 -12.63 4.50
CA CYS A 16 -32.48 -11.52 3.68
C CYS A 16 -31.62 -10.54 4.51
N PHE A 17 -32.03 -10.22 5.75
CA PHE A 17 -31.25 -9.35 6.63
C PHE A 17 -29.91 -9.98 7.04
N MET A 18 -29.89 -11.29 7.31
CA MET A 18 -28.65 -12.00 7.65
C MET A 18 -27.69 -12.12 6.46
N ALA A 19 -28.21 -12.24 5.23
CA ALA A 19 -27.39 -12.23 4.01
C ALA A 19 -26.71 -10.87 3.76
N VAL A 20 -27.38 -9.76 4.09
CA VAL A 20 -26.81 -8.40 3.99
C VAL A 20 -25.81 -8.11 5.11
N ALA A 21 -25.93 -8.78 6.27
CA ALA A 21 -25.00 -8.66 7.38
C ALA A 21 -23.67 -9.43 7.17
N ALA A 22 -23.49 -10.11 6.03
CA ALA A 22 -22.19 -10.62 5.61
C ALA A 22 -21.23 -9.43 5.41
N GLN A 23 -20.39 -9.21 6.41
CA GLN A 23 -19.51 -8.05 6.57
C GLN A 23 -18.73 -7.75 5.29
N HIS A 24 -19.07 -6.64 4.64
CA HIS A 24 -18.30 -6.09 3.54
C HIS A 24 -16.91 -5.69 4.06
N LEU A 25 -15.93 -6.57 3.89
CA LEU A 25 -14.55 -6.31 4.27
C LEU A 25 -14.06 -5.09 3.48
N LYS A 26 -13.69 -3.99 4.16
CA LYS A 26 -13.16 -2.81 3.48
C LYS A 26 -11.78 -3.15 2.90
N THR A 27 -11.71 -3.35 1.59
CA THR A 27 -10.46 -3.58 0.86
C THR A 27 -9.84 -2.25 0.45
N PHE A 28 -8.52 -2.28 0.19
CA PHE A 28 -7.79 -1.14 -0.37
C PHE A 28 -7.12 -1.56 -1.67
N THR A 29 -7.31 -0.75 -2.71
CA THR A 29 -6.69 -0.93 -4.02
C THR A 29 -6.28 0.43 -4.55
N ALA A 30 -5.04 0.54 -5.02
CA ALA A 30 -4.53 1.76 -5.65
C ALA A 30 -3.46 1.43 -6.69
N THR A 31 -3.39 2.26 -7.73
CA THR A 31 -2.34 2.23 -8.75
C THR A 31 -1.71 3.62 -8.79
N TYR A 32 -0.38 3.66 -8.88
CA TYR A 32 0.39 4.90 -8.82
C TYR A 32 1.33 5.02 -10.01
N GLY A 33 1.59 6.26 -10.41
CA GLY A 33 2.48 6.59 -11.53
C GLY A 33 1.72 7.16 -12.73
N PRO A 34 2.39 7.93 -13.61
CA PRO A 34 3.75 8.45 -13.45
C PRO A 34 3.85 9.44 -12.27
N PHE A 35 5.03 9.53 -11.63
CA PHE A 35 5.21 10.27 -10.38
C PHE A 35 5.54 11.75 -10.64
N ASN A 36 4.90 12.65 -9.90
CA ASN A 36 5.15 14.09 -9.95
C ASN A 36 5.01 14.73 -8.54
N SER A 37 5.19 16.04 -8.42
CA SER A 37 5.18 16.74 -7.13
C SER A 37 3.89 16.60 -6.31
N SER A 38 2.73 16.31 -6.89
CA SER A 38 1.50 16.11 -6.09
C SER A 38 1.56 14.85 -5.22
N TYR A 39 2.45 13.92 -5.54
CA TYR A 39 2.62 12.69 -4.78
C TYR A 39 3.31 12.88 -3.43
N TYR A 40 3.85 14.08 -3.13
CA TYR A 40 4.35 14.41 -1.79
C TYR A 40 3.22 14.50 -0.74
N ASP A 41 1.96 14.69 -1.17
CA ASP A 41 0.80 14.66 -0.27
C ASP A 41 0.30 13.22 -0.02
N ILE A 42 0.60 12.29 -0.93
CA ILE A 42 0.15 10.88 -0.90
C ILE A 42 1.20 10.00 -0.21
N PHE A 43 2.47 10.22 -0.52
CA PHE A 43 3.59 9.45 -0.03
C PHE A 43 4.47 10.27 0.89
N ARG A 44 5.00 9.61 1.91
CA ARG A 44 6.05 10.16 2.76
C ARG A 44 7.41 9.71 2.25
N PHE A 45 8.18 10.68 1.77
CA PHE A 45 9.57 10.51 1.36
C PHE A 45 10.49 10.76 2.54
N GLU A 46 11.48 9.90 2.74
CA GLU A 46 12.42 9.97 3.85
C GLU A 46 13.87 9.78 3.37
N ASN A 47 14.80 10.51 4.01
CA ASN A 47 16.23 10.54 3.70
C ASN A 47 16.49 11.06 2.28
N SER A 48 17.25 10.34 1.45
CA SER A 48 17.61 10.79 0.10
C SER A 48 16.55 10.49 -0.99
N ALA A 49 15.40 9.90 -0.61
CA ALA A 49 14.36 9.55 -1.57
C ALA A 49 13.66 10.80 -2.11
N THR A 50 13.50 10.87 -3.43
CA THR A 50 12.85 11.98 -4.12
C THR A 50 12.11 11.47 -5.37
N ILE A 51 11.26 12.30 -5.94
CA ILE A 51 10.77 12.10 -7.31
C ILE A 51 11.77 12.73 -8.27
N ASN A 52 12.17 12.00 -9.30
CA ASN A 52 13.05 12.47 -10.36
C ASN A 52 12.61 11.86 -11.71
N ASN A 53 12.48 12.69 -12.75
CA ASN A 53 12.12 12.27 -14.11
C ASN A 53 10.90 11.32 -14.19
N GLY A 54 9.83 11.61 -13.44
CA GLY A 54 8.61 10.79 -13.48
C GLY A 54 8.66 9.50 -12.64
N ALA A 55 9.77 9.24 -11.94
CA ALA A 55 10.01 8.04 -11.15
C ALA A 55 10.35 8.37 -9.68
N ILE A 56 10.09 7.41 -8.78
CA ILE A 56 10.62 7.47 -7.43
C ILE A 56 12.09 7.03 -7.48
N GLN A 57 12.98 7.92 -7.07
CA GLN A 57 14.40 7.66 -6.91
C GLN A 57 14.70 7.47 -5.43
N LEU A 58 15.01 6.24 -5.01
CA LEU A 58 15.32 5.93 -3.60
C LEU A 58 16.68 6.48 -3.18
N THR A 59 17.71 6.25 -4.00
CA THR A 59 19.07 6.70 -3.75
C THR A 59 19.55 7.49 -4.96
N PRO A 60 20.07 8.72 -4.77
CA PRO A 60 20.52 9.52 -5.90
C PRO A 60 21.76 8.93 -6.55
N TYR A 61 21.71 8.83 -7.87
CA TYR A 61 22.90 8.60 -8.67
C TYR A 61 23.74 9.89 -8.64
N LYS A 62 24.86 9.88 -7.92
CA LYS A 62 25.88 10.92 -8.07
C LYS A 62 27.16 10.27 -8.55
N PRO A 63 27.69 10.66 -9.73
CA PRO A 63 29.08 10.37 -10.02
C PRO A 63 29.91 11.07 -8.95
N TYR A 64 31.00 10.42 -8.50
CA TYR A 64 32.07 11.03 -7.72
C TYR A 64 32.23 12.49 -8.17
N GLN A 65 32.07 13.45 -7.25
CA GLN A 65 32.37 14.84 -7.51
C GLN A 65 33.85 14.90 -7.93
N ARG A 66 34.15 15.03 -9.23
CA ARG A 66 35.51 15.29 -9.71
C ARG A 66 35.83 16.73 -9.32
N GLY A 67 36.51 16.89 -8.18
CA GLY A 67 36.97 18.14 -7.62
C GLY A 67 37.77 17.87 -6.34
N PRO A 68 38.61 18.83 -5.88
CA PRO A 68 39.55 18.63 -4.78
C PRO A 68 38.89 18.32 -3.42
N MET A 69 37.56 18.44 -3.32
CA MET A 69 36.76 17.97 -2.18
C MET A 69 36.01 16.69 -2.57
N THR A 70 36.75 15.63 -2.83
CA THR A 70 36.18 14.30 -3.09
C THR A 70 35.75 13.68 -1.76
N ARG A 71 34.58 14.09 -1.23
CA ARG A 71 34.00 13.38 -0.09
C ARG A 71 33.21 12.20 -0.63
N PRO A 72 33.51 10.95 -0.22
CA PRO A 72 32.59 9.85 -0.45
C PRO A 72 31.24 10.29 0.13
N LEU A 73 30.21 10.31 -0.70
CA LEU A 73 28.86 10.28 -0.16
C LEU A 73 28.81 8.95 0.58
N GLY A 74 28.84 9.01 1.91
CA GLY A 74 28.70 7.81 2.75
C GLY A 74 27.40 7.08 2.42
N ASP A 75 27.16 5.96 3.07
CA ASP A 75 26.00 5.09 2.81
C ASP A 75 24.71 5.89 2.65
N GLN A 76 24.19 5.91 1.42
CA GLN A 76 22.94 6.58 1.10
C GLN A 76 21.80 5.57 1.13
N TYR A 77 20.73 5.96 1.81
CA TYR A 77 19.49 5.21 1.80
C TYR A 77 18.32 6.17 1.63
N GLY A 78 17.25 5.66 1.06
CA GLY A 78 16.01 6.37 0.92
C GLY A 78 14.84 5.42 1.14
N ARG A 79 13.77 5.97 1.70
CA ARG A 79 12.54 5.23 1.97
C ARG A 79 11.37 6.05 1.49
N VAL A 80 10.41 5.38 0.85
CA VAL A 80 9.12 5.96 0.51
C VAL A 80 8.04 5.04 1.04
N ARG A 81 7.05 5.62 1.71
CA ARG A 81 5.90 4.89 2.24
C ARG A 81 4.61 5.61 1.89
N LEU A 82 3.56 4.85 1.62
CA LEU A 82 2.23 5.42 1.47
C LEU A 82 1.79 6.01 2.82
N ASN A 83 1.25 7.22 2.81
CA ASN A 83 0.79 7.89 4.03
C ASN A 83 -0.59 7.36 4.49
N GLN A 84 -0.74 6.03 4.47
CA GLN A 84 -1.95 5.30 4.85
C GLN A 84 -1.53 4.06 5.66
N PRO A 85 -1.93 3.94 6.93
CA PRO A 85 -1.71 2.73 7.69
C PRO A 85 -2.66 1.61 7.24
N PHE A 86 -2.17 0.37 7.32
CA PHE A 86 -2.94 -0.84 7.02
C PHE A 86 -3.08 -1.70 8.27
N LYS A 87 -4.30 -2.18 8.55
CA LYS A 87 -4.53 -3.17 9.60
C LYS A 87 -4.22 -4.56 9.04
N LEU A 88 -3.13 -5.16 9.49
CA LEU A 88 -2.67 -6.47 9.01
C LEU A 88 -3.32 -7.64 9.73
N TRP A 89 -3.77 -7.43 10.98
CA TRP A 89 -4.43 -8.46 11.76
C TRP A 89 -5.37 -7.84 12.79
N GLU A 90 -6.33 -8.64 13.25
CA GLU A 90 -7.25 -8.32 14.32
C GLU A 90 -7.39 -9.56 15.19
N GLN A 91 -7.00 -9.44 16.46
CA GLN A 91 -7.32 -10.46 17.44
C GLN A 91 -8.77 -10.25 17.88
N GLY A 92 -9.59 -11.27 17.70
CA GLY A 92 -10.96 -11.21 18.18
C GLY A 92 -11.06 -11.64 19.64
N TYR A 93 -12.19 -11.34 20.29
CA TYR A 93 -12.42 -11.67 21.70
C TYR A 93 -12.31 -13.18 22.01
N ASN A 94 -12.49 -14.04 21.00
CA ASN A 94 -12.33 -15.49 21.08
C ASN A 94 -11.28 -15.96 20.06
N LYS A 95 -10.48 -16.99 20.39
CA LYS A 95 -9.41 -17.56 19.54
C LYS A 95 -9.87 -18.02 18.14
N THR A 96 -11.17 -18.13 17.89
CA THR A 96 -11.78 -18.51 16.59
C THR A 96 -12.10 -17.30 15.70
N SER A 97 -11.85 -16.07 16.15
CA SER A 97 -12.21 -14.84 15.43
C SER A 97 -10.99 -14.02 15.00
N ASP A 98 -9.79 -14.59 15.06
CA ASP A 98 -8.57 -13.93 14.60
C ASP A 98 -8.63 -13.77 13.07
N ARG A 99 -8.42 -12.54 12.61
CA ARG A 99 -8.42 -12.19 11.18
C ARG A 99 -7.04 -11.72 10.79
N VAL A 100 -6.54 -12.20 9.66
CA VAL A 100 -5.27 -11.78 9.06
C VAL A 100 -5.58 -11.25 7.66
N ALA A 101 -4.98 -10.12 7.32
CA ALA A 101 -5.13 -9.51 6.01
C ALA A 101 -4.22 -10.21 4.98
N SER A 102 -4.78 -10.49 3.82
CA SER A 102 -4.02 -10.87 2.64
C SER A 102 -3.83 -9.63 1.76
N PHE A 103 -2.64 -9.45 1.20
CA PHE A 103 -2.35 -8.34 0.29
C PHE A 103 -1.47 -8.80 -0.87
N ASN A 104 -1.57 -8.08 -1.97
CA ASN A 104 -0.70 -8.21 -3.14
C ASN A 104 -0.23 -6.81 -3.54
N SER A 105 1.04 -6.69 -3.91
CA SER A 105 1.61 -5.48 -4.47
C SER A 105 2.57 -5.87 -5.60
N SER A 106 2.61 -5.04 -6.64
CA SER A 106 3.51 -5.22 -7.77
C SER A 106 4.07 -3.85 -8.14
N PHE A 107 5.35 -3.81 -8.51
CA PHE A 107 6.04 -2.58 -8.87
C PHE A 107 7.08 -2.84 -9.96
N LEU A 108 7.36 -1.80 -10.73
CA LEU A 108 8.47 -1.77 -11.68
C LEU A 108 9.62 -0.99 -11.06
N PHE A 109 10.84 -1.54 -11.15
CA PHE A 109 12.04 -0.89 -10.66
C PHE A 109 13.18 -1.06 -11.66
N SER A 110 14.09 -0.08 -11.66
CA SER A 110 15.32 -0.10 -12.46
C SER A 110 16.52 0.05 -11.53
N LEU A 111 17.55 -0.75 -11.77
CA LEU A 111 18.84 -0.65 -11.08
C LEU A 111 19.91 -0.23 -12.09
N CYS A 112 20.76 0.72 -11.69
CA CYS A 112 21.89 1.17 -12.50
C CYS A 112 23.19 0.86 -11.74
N PRO A 113 23.91 -0.23 -12.07
CA PRO A 113 25.20 -0.54 -11.49
C PRO A 113 26.28 0.45 -11.96
N LEU A 114 27.17 0.85 -11.06
CA LEU A 114 28.35 1.64 -11.42
C LEU A 114 29.33 0.75 -12.21
N GLY A 115 29.56 1.05 -13.50
CA GLY A 115 30.57 0.40 -14.33
C GLY A 115 30.06 -0.50 -15.47
N GLY A 116 28.75 -0.56 -15.70
CA GLY A 116 28.20 -1.17 -16.91
C GLY A 116 28.39 -0.23 -18.09
N ASN A 117 29.38 -0.48 -18.95
CA ASN A 117 29.43 0.14 -20.27
C ASN A 117 28.18 -0.29 -21.05
N SER A 118 27.29 0.66 -21.32
CA SER A 118 26.24 0.53 -22.35
C SER A 118 26.86 0.57 -23.73
#